data_AF-A0AAD9PLT9-F1
#
_entry.id   AF-A0AAD9PLT9-F1
#
_cell.length_a   1.000
_cell.length_b   1.000
_cell.length_c   1.000
_cell.angle_alpha   90.00
_cell.angle_beta   90.00
_cell.angle_gamma   90.00
#
_symmetry.space_group_name_H-M   'P 1'
#
loop_
_entity.id
_entity.type
_entity.pdbx_description
1 polymer ?
#
loop_
_entity_poly.entity_id
_entity_poly.type
_entity_poly.pdbx_seq_one_letter_code
_entity_poly.pdbx_strand_id
1 'polypeptide(L)'
;MKSIRDTIDTFVATFPNEDVQFVNLGAGLDTVGLWAIDKHERLFTFELDFLKQLFIINKLRNVSIDKDGLIQSDRFRMVPADLTNIGQVEKLKNYGFSCSRPSIFLSECSLVYVDPKYGNKVQCNDRFGEALLERFKMYGLQLLATNMYPTAQAQIKRFKDLGWERVIVINMNDVYNYLLTTQEKHRIRVHLQHVINAQKLECLDEIEELVLICSHYVLGVAAANGANVLEPIFQLFERKDIPVENYTTSQMREMIAKGQLHVMQPPLLKMDPTATIVNEPE
;
A
#
# COMPACT_ATOMS: atom_id res chain seq x y z
N MET A 1 -2.81 -3.32 1.50
CA MET A 1 -3.77 -3.37 2.64
C MET A 1 -3.16 -3.55 4.04
N LYS A 2 -2.68 -4.73 4.47
CA LYS A 2 -2.23 -4.93 5.88
C LYS A 2 -1.19 -3.89 6.34
N SER A 3 -0.10 -3.73 5.58
CA SER A 3 0.96 -2.78 5.92
C SER A 3 0.49 -1.32 5.95
N ILE A 4 -0.48 -0.94 5.12
CA ILE A 4 -1.09 0.39 5.15
C ILE A 4 -1.84 0.60 6.47
N ARG A 5 -2.64 -0.39 6.89
CA ARG A 5 -3.36 -0.35 8.17
C ARG A 5 -2.42 -0.30 9.37
N ASP A 6 -1.38 -1.13 9.38
CA ASP A 6 -0.37 -1.13 10.46
C ASP A 6 0.36 0.23 10.54
N THR A 7 0.62 0.85 9.38
CA THR A 7 1.22 2.20 9.29
C THR A 7 0.28 3.26 9.87
N ILE A 8 -1.01 3.23 9.52
CA ILE A 8 -2.02 4.15 10.05
C ILE A 8 -2.19 3.96 11.57
N ASP A 9 -2.31 2.72 12.03
CA ASP A 9 -2.41 2.40 13.46
C ASP A 9 -1.21 2.97 14.24
N THR A 10 0.00 2.76 13.71
CA THR A 10 1.25 3.24 14.33
C THR A 10 1.34 4.77 14.29
N PHE A 11 0.90 5.39 13.20
CA PHE A 11 0.82 6.85 13.09
C PHE A 11 -0.12 7.43 14.15
N VAL A 12 -1.32 6.90 14.30
CA VAL A 12 -2.28 7.37 15.34
C VAL A 12 -1.70 7.17 16.74
N ALA A 13 -1.08 6.02 17.01
CA ALA A 13 -0.46 5.72 18.30
C ALA A 13 0.72 6.64 18.64
N THR A 14 1.39 7.19 17.63
CA THR A 14 2.50 8.15 17.80
C THR A 14 2.01 9.50 18.36
N PHE A 15 0.73 9.83 18.16
CA PHE A 15 0.12 11.09 18.60
C PHE A 15 -1.06 10.85 19.56
N PRO A 16 -0.85 10.32 20.77
CA PRO A 16 -1.92 9.83 21.65
C PRO A 16 -2.87 10.92 22.18
N ASN A 17 -2.49 12.19 22.10
CA ASN A 17 -3.26 13.33 22.63
C ASN A 17 -3.61 14.40 21.57
N GLU A 18 -3.26 14.19 20.30
CA GLU A 18 -3.57 15.13 19.20
C GLU A 18 -4.57 14.57 18.19
N ASP A 19 -5.49 15.41 17.71
CA ASP A 19 -6.29 15.07 16.53
C ASP A 19 -5.38 14.90 15.32
N VAL A 20 -5.53 13.77 14.63
CA VAL A 20 -4.69 13.39 13.49
C VAL A 20 -5.51 13.28 12.21
N GLN A 21 -4.83 13.40 11.07
CA GLN A 21 -5.49 13.47 9.77
C GLN A 21 -4.97 12.39 8.82
N PHE A 22 -5.88 11.70 8.15
CA PHE A 22 -5.60 10.75 7.08
C PHE A 22 -6.14 11.28 5.75
N VAL A 23 -5.29 11.32 4.72
CA VAL A 23 -5.66 11.79 3.39
C VAL A 23 -5.39 10.68 2.37
N ASN A 24 -6.45 10.15 1.76
CA ASN A 24 -6.35 9.16 0.70
C ASN A 24 -6.45 9.84 -0.67
N LEU A 25 -5.34 9.87 -1.40
CA LEU A 25 -5.24 10.50 -2.72
C LEU A 25 -5.61 9.49 -3.80
N GLY A 26 -6.70 9.74 -4.53
CA GLY A 26 -7.23 8.81 -5.53
C GLY A 26 -7.85 7.58 -4.86
N ALA A 27 -8.79 7.82 -3.95
CA ALA A 27 -9.34 6.81 -3.06
C ALA A 27 -10.07 5.67 -3.80
N GLY A 28 -10.55 5.88 -5.04
CA GLY A 28 -11.19 4.84 -5.82
C GLY A 28 -12.41 4.24 -5.11
N LEU A 29 -12.43 2.92 -4.90
CA LEU A 29 -13.46 2.24 -4.09
C LEU A 29 -12.90 1.75 -2.74
N ASP A 30 -11.74 2.25 -2.33
CA ASP A 30 -11.07 1.86 -1.09
C ASP A 30 -11.98 2.12 0.12
N THR A 31 -11.85 1.29 1.15
CA THR A 31 -12.58 1.39 2.42
C THR A 31 -11.66 1.62 3.62
N VAL A 32 -10.34 1.78 3.41
CA VAL A 32 -9.39 2.14 4.48
C VAL A 32 -9.86 3.37 5.24
N GLY A 33 -10.37 4.39 4.55
CA GLY A 33 -10.85 5.61 5.19
C GLY A 33 -11.98 5.37 6.19
N LEU A 34 -12.93 4.50 5.84
CA LEU A 34 -14.04 4.08 6.71
C LEU A 34 -13.55 3.23 7.89
N TRP A 35 -12.69 2.25 7.62
CA TRP A 35 -12.08 1.44 8.67
C TRP A 35 -11.30 2.30 9.68
N ALA A 36 -10.58 3.30 9.19
CA ALA A 36 -9.71 4.13 10.02
C ALA A 36 -10.52 5.03 10.97
N ILE A 37 -11.64 5.62 10.50
CA ILE A 37 -12.50 6.42 11.38
C ILE A 37 -13.29 5.58 12.38
N ASP A 38 -13.66 4.36 12.01
CA ASP A 38 -14.37 3.42 12.90
C ASP A 38 -13.46 2.99 14.06
N LYS A 39 -12.18 2.71 13.75
CA LYS A 39 -11.19 2.27 14.74
C LYS A 39 -10.60 3.40 15.58
N HIS A 40 -10.41 4.58 15.01
CA HIS A 40 -9.66 5.68 15.64
C HIS A 40 -10.52 6.93 15.82
N GLU A 41 -10.98 7.19 17.04
CA GLU A 41 -11.90 8.29 17.37
C GLU A 41 -11.35 9.69 17.05
N ARG A 42 -10.02 9.87 17.15
CA ARG A 42 -9.34 11.16 16.94
C ARG A 42 -8.77 11.33 15.53
N LEU A 43 -9.09 10.40 14.62
CA LEU A 43 -8.68 10.46 13.22
C LEU A 43 -9.77 11.13 12.37
N PHE A 44 -9.35 12.12 11.58
CA PHE A 44 -10.15 12.76 10.53
C PHE A 44 -9.68 12.29 9.16
N THR A 45 -10.60 11.76 8.36
CA THR A 45 -10.31 11.20 7.03
C THR A 45 -10.79 12.11 5.91
N PHE A 46 -9.94 12.26 4.90
CA PHE A 46 -10.24 12.96 3.64
C PHE A 46 -9.98 12.02 2.46
N GLU A 47 -11.00 11.74 1.66
CA GLU A 47 -10.87 10.95 0.42
C GLU A 47 -10.95 11.87 -0.80
N LEU A 48 -9.88 11.93 -1.59
CA LEU A 48 -9.82 12.72 -2.81
C LEU A 48 -9.97 11.81 -4.03
N ASP A 49 -10.83 12.22 -4.96
CA ASP A 49 -10.93 11.62 -6.28
C ASP A 49 -11.63 12.59 -7.23
N PHE A 50 -11.72 12.23 -8.51
CA PHE A 50 -12.56 12.94 -9.46
C PHE A 50 -14.02 12.95 -8.98
N LEU A 51 -14.71 14.07 -9.17
CA LEU A 51 -16.10 14.25 -8.75
C LEU A 51 -17.02 13.12 -9.24
N LYS A 52 -16.84 12.67 -10.49
CA LYS A 52 -17.59 11.54 -11.07
C LYS A 52 -17.36 10.24 -10.29
N GLN A 53 -16.13 9.97 -9.87
CA GLN A 53 -15.79 8.78 -9.09
C GLN A 53 -16.42 8.86 -7.70
N LEU A 54 -16.34 10.01 -7.03
CA LEU A 54 -16.95 10.22 -5.72
C LEU A 54 -18.48 10.00 -5.73
N PHE A 55 -19.18 10.40 -6.79
CA PHE A 55 -20.60 10.09 -6.94
C PHE A 55 -20.89 8.59 -7.05
N ILE A 56 -20.02 7.81 -7.71
CA ILE A 56 -20.14 6.35 -7.78
C ILE A 56 -19.94 5.74 -6.38
N ILE A 57 -18.90 6.17 -5.66
CA ILE A 57 -18.64 5.70 -4.30
C ILE A 57 -19.84 5.98 -3.40
N ASN A 58 -20.37 7.20 -3.44
CA ASN A 58 -21.50 7.61 -2.64
C ASN A 58 -22.74 6.75 -2.91
N LYS A 59 -23.05 6.50 -4.19
CA LYS A 59 -24.16 5.63 -4.59
C LYS A 59 -23.97 4.19 -4.09
N LEU A 60 -22.75 3.65 -4.13
CA LEU A 60 -22.46 2.29 -3.69
C LEU A 60 -22.50 2.16 -2.16
N ARG A 61 -22.01 3.17 -1.43
CA ARG A 61 -21.98 3.17 0.04
C ARG A 61 -23.37 3.41 0.64
N ASN A 62 -24.30 3.98 -0.13
CA ASN A 62 -25.69 4.23 0.28
C ASN A 62 -25.79 5.01 1.61
N VAL A 63 -24.93 6.01 1.79
CA VAL A 63 -24.85 6.86 2.99
C VAL A 63 -25.56 8.19 2.70
N SER A 64 -26.18 8.77 3.73
CA SER A 64 -26.78 10.11 3.66
C SER A 64 -25.78 11.16 3.20
N ILE A 65 -26.18 11.97 2.23
CA ILE A 65 -25.38 13.03 1.60
C ILE A 65 -25.58 14.38 2.28
N ASP A 66 -24.55 15.24 2.22
CA ASP A 66 -24.66 16.67 2.56
C ASP A 66 -24.89 17.54 1.32
N LYS A 67 -24.87 18.88 1.47
CA LYS A 67 -25.28 19.94 0.53
C LYS A 67 -24.66 19.94 -0.88
N ASP A 68 -23.69 19.08 -1.17
CA ASP A 68 -23.06 18.96 -2.50
C ASP A 68 -23.21 17.56 -3.12
N GLY A 69 -24.04 16.68 -2.52
CA GLY A 69 -24.26 15.32 -3.01
C GLY A 69 -23.11 14.34 -2.73
N LEU A 70 -22.19 14.73 -1.83
CA LEU A 70 -21.05 13.93 -1.38
C LEU A 70 -21.15 13.63 0.12
N ILE A 71 -20.46 12.58 0.56
CA ILE A 71 -20.43 12.19 1.98
C ILE A 71 -19.62 13.24 2.76
N GLN A 72 -20.27 13.86 3.73
CA GLN A 72 -19.63 14.68 4.76
C GLN A 72 -20.19 14.27 6.14
N SER A 73 -19.28 13.88 7.03
CA SER A 73 -19.56 13.66 8.44
C SER A 73 -18.55 14.43 9.29
N ASP A 74 -18.70 14.36 10.61
CA ASP A 74 -17.81 15.06 11.56
C ASP A 74 -16.33 14.72 11.34
N ARG A 75 -16.03 13.47 10.97
CA ARG A 75 -14.66 12.94 10.84
C ARG A 75 -14.33 12.37 9.46
N PHE A 76 -15.24 12.45 8.50
CA PHE A 76 -15.02 11.90 7.16
C PHE A 76 -15.53 12.84 6.08
N ARG A 77 -14.68 13.17 5.10
CA ARG A 77 -15.05 14.07 4.00
C ARG A 77 -14.54 13.56 2.67
N MET A 78 -15.44 13.53 1.69
CA MET A 78 -15.07 13.38 0.28
C MET A 78 -14.74 14.75 -0.32
N VAL A 79 -13.60 14.84 -1.00
CA VAL A 79 -13.09 16.09 -1.55
C VAL A 79 -12.85 15.93 -3.05
N PRO A 80 -13.68 16.55 -3.92
CA PRO A 80 -13.49 16.43 -5.36
C PRO A 80 -12.22 17.17 -5.79
N ALA A 81 -11.28 16.41 -6.36
CA ALA A 81 -10.00 16.96 -6.79
C ALA A 81 -9.43 16.17 -7.98
N ASP A 82 -8.99 16.91 -8.99
CA ASP A 82 -8.03 16.42 -9.97
C ASP A 82 -6.62 16.52 -9.38
N LEU A 83 -5.97 15.38 -9.14
CA LEU A 83 -4.62 15.32 -8.55
C LEU A 83 -3.54 15.93 -9.46
N THR A 84 -3.81 16.16 -10.74
CA THR A 84 -2.92 16.90 -11.64
C THR A 84 -2.97 18.42 -11.42
N ASN A 85 -3.96 18.90 -10.66
CA ASN A 85 -4.18 20.30 -10.35
C ASN A 85 -4.00 20.54 -8.84
N ILE A 86 -2.81 21.00 -8.46
CA ILE A 86 -2.47 21.24 -7.05
C ILE A 86 -3.45 22.19 -6.36
N GLY A 87 -3.97 23.21 -7.07
CA GLY A 87 -4.95 24.15 -6.52
C GLY A 87 -6.29 23.48 -6.18
N GLN A 88 -6.63 22.33 -6.79
CA GLN A 88 -7.77 21.53 -6.36
C GLN A 88 -7.47 20.68 -5.13
N VAL A 89 -6.25 20.15 -5.00
CA VAL A 89 -5.81 19.44 -3.79
C VAL A 89 -5.77 20.39 -2.59
N GLU A 90 -5.33 21.63 -2.78
CA GLU A 90 -5.30 22.65 -1.72
C GLU A 90 -6.69 23.02 -1.16
N LYS A 91 -7.77 22.73 -1.90
CA LYS A 91 -9.16 22.91 -1.41
C LYS A 91 -9.47 22.08 -0.19
N LEU A 92 -8.68 21.06 0.14
CA LEU A 92 -8.78 20.28 1.37
C LEU A 92 -8.95 21.15 2.62
N LYS A 93 -8.31 22.33 2.65
CA LYS A 93 -8.42 23.32 3.73
C LYS A 93 -9.86 23.82 3.92
N ASN A 94 -10.60 24.00 2.83
CA ASN A 94 -12.02 24.40 2.86
C ASN A 94 -12.90 23.30 3.44
N TYR A 95 -12.44 22.05 3.33
CA TYR A 95 -13.05 20.89 3.97
C TYR A 95 -12.49 20.66 5.38
N GLY A 96 -11.83 21.62 6.02
CA GLY A 96 -11.39 21.53 7.42
C GLY A 96 -10.10 20.76 7.67
N PHE A 97 -9.29 20.51 6.64
CA PHE A 97 -7.91 20.06 6.83
C PHE A 97 -7.07 21.17 7.46
N SER A 98 -6.27 20.84 8.48
CA SER A 98 -5.33 21.79 9.10
C SER A 98 -3.88 21.40 8.85
N CYS A 99 -3.06 22.36 8.41
CA CYS A 99 -1.60 22.18 8.34
C CYS A 99 -0.93 22.12 9.72
N SER A 100 -1.64 22.43 10.80
CA SER A 100 -1.12 22.40 12.17
C SER A 100 -1.29 21.04 12.87
N ARG A 101 -1.99 20.09 12.26
CA ARG A 101 -2.24 18.76 12.82
C ARG A 101 -1.38 17.71 12.13
N PRO A 102 -0.94 16.66 12.83
CA PRO A 102 -0.22 15.56 12.19
C PRO A 102 -1.07 14.95 11.09
N SER A 103 -0.49 14.80 9.91
CA SER A 103 -1.18 14.29 8.71
C SER A 103 -0.39 13.16 8.06
N ILE A 104 -1.09 12.07 7.72
CA ILE A 104 -0.57 10.98 6.89
C ILE A 104 -1.30 10.95 5.55
N PHE A 105 -0.54 10.89 4.47
CA PHE A 105 -1.05 10.84 3.10
C PHE A 105 -0.82 9.44 2.52
N LEU A 106 -1.86 8.85 1.95
CA LEU A 106 -1.79 7.61 1.19
C LEU A 106 -1.94 7.92 -0.30
N SER A 107 -1.04 7.34 -1.10
CA SER A 107 -1.23 7.19 -2.53
C SER A 107 -0.99 5.73 -2.88
N GLU A 108 -2.06 4.96 -2.98
CA GLU A 108 -2.03 3.56 -3.41
C GLU A 108 -2.44 3.52 -4.89
N CYS A 109 -1.48 3.24 -5.77
CA CYS A 109 -1.70 3.12 -7.22
C CYS A 109 -2.43 4.31 -7.86
N SER A 110 -2.37 5.52 -7.31
CA SER A 110 -3.06 6.70 -7.84
C SER A 110 -2.10 7.69 -8.53
N LEU A 111 -1.01 8.07 -7.85
CA LEU A 111 0.00 8.97 -8.42
C LEU A 111 0.80 8.31 -9.54
N VAL A 112 0.70 6.99 -9.71
CA VAL A 112 1.37 6.28 -10.81
C VAL A 112 0.84 6.66 -12.20
N TYR A 113 -0.40 7.18 -12.26
CA TYR A 113 -1.05 7.65 -13.49
C TYR A 113 -0.84 9.13 -13.77
N VAL A 114 -0.31 9.90 -12.81
CA VAL A 114 -0.11 11.34 -12.95
C VAL A 114 1.20 11.61 -13.69
N ASP A 115 1.19 12.62 -14.58
CA ASP A 115 2.40 13.02 -15.29
C ASP A 115 3.48 13.47 -14.28
N PRO A 116 4.74 13.06 -14.44
CA PRO A 116 5.87 13.45 -13.59
C PRO A 116 6.21 14.92 -13.49
N LYS A 117 5.57 15.77 -14.27
CA LYS A 117 5.60 17.22 -14.03
C LYS A 117 4.68 17.62 -12.87
N TYR A 118 3.80 16.71 -12.41
CA TYR A 118 2.81 16.87 -11.33
C TYR A 118 2.74 15.68 -10.34
N GLY A 119 3.37 14.54 -10.62
CA GLY A 119 3.36 13.34 -9.79
C GLY A 119 4.41 12.34 -10.32
N ASN A 120 5.54 12.25 -9.63
CA ASN A 120 6.78 11.77 -10.26
C ASN A 120 6.94 10.23 -10.15
N LYS A 121 7.96 9.67 -10.81
CA LYS A 121 7.96 8.37 -11.50
C LYS A 121 8.16 7.03 -10.70
N VAL A 122 8.12 5.79 -11.27
CA VAL A 122 8.43 4.40 -10.72
C VAL A 122 8.76 3.31 -11.81
N GLN A 123 9.97 2.94 -12.27
CA GLN A 123 10.10 1.97 -13.43
C GLN A 123 9.94 0.49 -13.04
N CYS A 124 9.67 -0.27 -14.10
CA CYS A 124 9.68 -1.71 -14.23
C CYS A 124 10.56 -2.03 -15.47
N ASN A 125 11.88 -2.14 -15.29
CA ASN A 125 12.89 -2.15 -16.38
C ASN A 125 13.32 -3.55 -16.84
N ASP A 126 12.40 -4.50 -16.81
CA ASP A 126 12.64 -5.84 -17.33
C ASP A 126 11.47 -6.29 -18.19
N ARG A 127 11.61 -7.47 -18.81
CA ARG A 127 10.58 -8.01 -19.71
C ARG A 127 9.20 -8.17 -19.04
N PHE A 128 9.15 -8.38 -17.73
CA PHE A 128 7.88 -8.45 -17.01
C PHE A 128 7.28 -7.05 -16.88
N GLY A 129 8.09 -6.07 -16.48
CA GLY A 129 7.73 -4.66 -16.47
C GLY A 129 7.28 -4.11 -17.80
N GLU A 130 8.00 -4.40 -18.88
CA GLU A 130 7.64 -4.02 -20.25
C GLU A 130 6.29 -4.61 -20.66
N ALA A 131 6.10 -5.92 -20.42
CA ALA A 131 4.83 -6.59 -20.71
C ALA A 131 3.67 -6.03 -19.87
N LEU A 132 3.91 -5.67 -18.60
CA LEU A 132 2.92 -5.03 -17.74
C LEU A 132 2.53 -3.66 -18.29
N LEU A 133 3.51 -2.84 -18.68
CA LEU A 133 3.28 -1.52 -19.28
C LEU A 133 2.57 -1.61 -20.62
N GLU A 134 2.91 -2.59 -21.47
CA GLU A 134 2.19 -2.87 -22.72
C GLU A 134 0.74 -3.26 -22.46
N ARG A 135 0.47 -4.12 -21.47
CA ARG A 135 -0.90 -4.47 -21.08
C ARG A 135 -1.70 -3.25 -20.64
N PHE A 136 -1.16 -2.38 -19.79
CA PHE A 136 -1.85 -1.15 -19.40
C PHE A 136 -2.15 -0.25 -20.61
N LYS A 137 -1.19 -0.10 -21.54
CA LYS A 137 -1.39 0.66 -22.79
C LYS A 137 -2.50 0.08 -23.67
N MET A 138 -2.60 -1.26 -23.77
CA MET A 138 -3.69 -1.91 -24.50
C MET A 138 -5.07 -1.56 -23.93
N TYR A 139 -5.17 -1.31 -22.62
CA TYR A 139 -6.39 -0.84 -21.97
C TYR A 139 -6.55 0.69 -21.96
N GLY A 140 -5.72 1.42 -22.72
CA GLY A 140 -5.76 2.89 -22.79
C GLY A 140 -5.18 3.59 -21.56
N LEU A 141 -4.55 2.86 -20.64
CA LEU A 141 -3.95 3.39 -19.43
C LEU A 141 -2.45 3.64 -19.66
N GLN A 142 -1.98 4.81 -19.27
CA GLN A 142 -0.55 5.11 -19.24
C GLN A 142 -0.10 5.27 -17.79
N LEU A 143 0.85 4.43 -17.38
CA LEU A 143 1.54 4.60 -16.11
C LEU A 143 2.61 5.68 -16.29
N LEU A 144 2.18 6.94 -16.35
CA LEU A 144 3.04 8.09 -16.66
C LEU A 144 4.18 8.25 -15.64
N ALA A 145 3.89 7.92 -14.39
CA ALA A 145 4.92 7.85 -13.38
C ALA A 145 5.90 6.71 -13.71
N THR A 146 5.55 5.57 -14.27
CA THR A 146 6.54 4.47 -14.20
C THR A 146 7.91 4.76 -14.89
N ASN A 147 8.05 5.57 -15.93
CA ASN A 147 9.31 5.62 -16.70
C ASN A 147 10.58 6.38 -16.17
N MET A 148 10.66 7.06 -15.00
CA MET A 148 11.93 7.74 -14.49
C MET A 148 12.51 7.12 -13.22
N TYR A 149 11.75 6.46 -12.34
CA TYR A 149 12.28 6.03 -11.03
C TYR A 149 12.23 4.50 -10.84
N PRO A 150 13.08 3.74 -11.54
CA PRO A 150 12.99 2.27 -11.71
C PRO A 150 12.95 1.41 -10.49
N THR A 151 13.50 1.94 -9.42
CA THR A 151 13.92 1.13 -8.32
C THR A 151 13.44 1.78 -7.04
N ALA A 152 13.37 0.97 -5.98
CA ALA A 152 13.20 1.48 -4.63
C ALA A 152 14.23 2.59 -4.34
N GLN A 153 15.48 2.43 -4.79
CA GLN A 153 16.53 3.45 -4.63
C GLN A 153 16.22 4.75 -5.38
N ALA A 154 15.65 4.66 -6.59
CA ALA A 154 15.23 5.85 -7.33
C ALA A 154 14.03 6.55 -6.67
N GLN A 155 13.09 5.80 -6.07
CA GLN A 155 12.04 6.38 -5.22
C GLN A 155 12.63 7.09 -4.00
N ILE A 156 13.57 6.44 -3.31
CA ILE A 156 14.24 7.02 -2.14
C ILE A 156 14.92 8.33 -2.52
N LYS A 157 15.69 8.33 -3.63
CA LYS A 157 16.35 9.53 -4.13
C LYS A 157 15.33 10.63 -4.45
N ARG A 158 14.24 10.28 -5.14
CA ARG A 158 13.16 11.23 -5.47
C ARG A 158 12.61 11.93 -4.24
N PHE A 159 12.19 11.20 -3.21
CA PHE A 159 11.62 11.83 -2.02
C PHE A 159 12.68 12.65 -1.28
N LYS A 160 13.94 12.21 -1.23
CA LYS A 160 15.03 13.03 -0.67
C LYS A 160 15.26 14.33 -1.45
N ASP A 161 15.27 14.28 -2.78
CA ASP A 161 15.41 15.47 -3.64
C ASP A 161 14.24 16.46 -3.46
N LEU A 162 13.05 15.96 -3.08
CA LEU A 162 11.86 16.76 -2.76
C LEU A 162 11.86 17.31 -1.32
N GLY A 163 12.93 17.09 -0.55
CA GLY A 163 13.09 17.63 0.81
C GLY A 163 12.57 16.74 1.94
N TRP A 164 12.25 15.46 1.67
CA TRP A 164 11.86 14.52 2.72
C TRP A 164 13.09 14.00 3.47
N GLU A 165 13.12 14.18 4.78
CA GLU A 165 14.27 13.89 5.65
C GLU A 165 14.52 12.39 5.79
N ARG A 166 13.45 11.62 6.08
CA ARG A 166 13.51 10.17 6.24
C ARG A 166 12.63 9.50 5.21
N VAL A 167 13.20 8.54 4.49
CA VAL A 167 12.51 7.81 3.42
C VAL A 167 12.93 6.35 3.47
N ILE A 168 11.96 5.45 3.45
CA ILE A 168 12.15 4.02 3.25
C ILE A 168 11.22 3.53 2.15
N VAL A 169 11.74 2.68 1.27
CA VAL A 169 10.97 2.05 0.19
C VAL A 169 11.45 0.62 0.08
N ILE A 170 10.52 -0.32 0.16
CA ILE A 170 10.78 -1.76 0.08
C ILE A 170 9.85 -2.39 -0.96
N ASN A 171 10.25 -3.51 -1.56
CA ASN A 171 9.40 -4.22 -2.51
C ASN A 171 8.37 -5.09 -1.76
N MET A 172 7.37 -5.65 -2.45
CA MET A 172 6.34 -6.45 -1.80
C MET A 172 6.85 -7.84 -1.33
N ASN A 173 7.98 -8.34 -1.84
CA ASN A 173 8.61 -9.53 -1.28
C ASN A 173 9.18 -9.23 0.11
N ASP A 174 9.81 -8.07 0.29
CA ASP A 174 10.29 -7.58 1.59
C ASP A 174 9.12 -7.36 2.55
N VAL A 175 8.01 -6.77 2.07
CA VAL A 175 6.78 -6.64 2.85
C VAL A 175 6.30 -8.00 3.33
N TYR A 176 6.19 -8.96 2.41
CA TYR A 176 5.79 -10.31 2.73
C TYR A 176 6.73 -10.97 3.75
N ASN A 177 8.04 -10.79 3.59
CA ASN A 177 9.07 -11.42 4.39
C ASN A 177 9.24 -10.78 5.78
N TYR A 178 9.04 -9.47 5.92
CA TYR A 178 9.43 -8.74 7.13
C TYR A 178 8.25 -8.19 7.94
N LEU A 179 7.18 -7.76 7.27
CA LEU A 179 6.02 -7.15 7.92
C LEU A 179 4.96 -8.18 8.31
N LEU A 180 4.96 -9.36 7.69
CA LEU A 180 4.05 -10.44 8.07
C LEU A 180 4.68 -11.34 9.15
N THR A 181 3.94 -11.55 10.23
CA THR A 181 4.32 -12.50 11.28
C THR A 181 4.32 -13.93 10.72
N THR A 182 5.05 -14.84 11.37
CA THR A 182 5.00 -16.27 11.01
C THR A 182 3.58 -16.81 11.06
N GLN A 183 2.76 -16.35 12.00
CA GLN A 183 1.34 -16.68 12.09
C GLN A 183 0.55 -16.16 10.89
N GLU A 184 0.74 -14.92 10.45
CA GLU A 184 0.05 -14.40 9.26
C GLU A 184 0.53 -15.06 7.97
N LYS A 185 1.84 -15.33 7.85
CA LYS A 185 2.37 -16.15 6.75
C LYS A 185 1.78 -17.54 6.76
N HIS A 186 1.64 -18.15 7.92
CA HIS A 186 1.00 -19.46 8.08
C HIS A 186 -0.50 -19.38 7.80
N ARG A 187 -1.22 -18.35 8.26
CA ARG A 187 -2.64 -18.15 7.94
C ARG A 187 -2.84 -17.95 6.44
N ILE A 188 -1.96 -17.24 5.75
CA ILE A 188 -2.00 -17.13 4.30
C ILE A 188 -1.66 -18.51 3.69
N ARG A 189 -0.55 -19.15 4.08
CA ARG A 189 0.00 -20.37 3.45
C ARG A 189 -0.68 -21.70 3.79
N VAL A 190 -1.04 -21.97 5.04
CA VAL A 190 -1.83 -23.15 5.43
C VAL A 190 -3.25 -23.05 4.90
N HIS A 191 -3.76 -21.85 4.71
CA HIS A 191 -5.01 -21.64 4.01
C HIS A 191 -4.90 -21.93 2.50
N LEU A 192 -3.72 -21.70 1.88
CA LEU A 192 -3.40 -22.22 0.53
C LEU A 192 -3.38 -23.77 0.47
N GLN A 193 -3.17 -24.47 1.60
CA GLN A 193 -3.08 -25.93 1.65
C GLN A 193 -4.35 -26.63 2.18
N HIS A 194 -5.20 -25.93 2.92
CA HIS A 194 -6.41 -26.48 3.55
C HIS A 194 -7.68 -26.29 2.71
N VAL A 195 -7.63 -26.37 1.38
CA VAL A 195 -8.86 -26.45 0.56
C VAL A 195 -9.36 -27.90 0.49
N ILE A 196 -9.61 -28.51 1.65
CA ILE A 196 -10.52 -29.64 1.80
C ILE A 196 -11.26 -29.39 3.12
N ASN A 197 -12.50 -28.89 2.99
CA ASN A 197 -13.50 -28.69 4.03
C ASN A 197 -13.41 -27.40 4.88
N ALA A 198 -14.39 -26.53 4.61
CA ALA A 198 -14.90 -25.40 5.38
C ALA A 198 -14.00 -24.14 5.50
N GLN A 199 -14.40 -23.11 4.74
CA GLN A 199 -14.06 -21.67 4.89
C GLN A 199 -12.66 -21.16 4.47
N LYS A 200 -12.15 -21.50 3.28
CA LYS A 200 -10.77 -21.14 2.90
C LYS A 200 -10.63 -20.58 1.47
N LEU A 201 -9.95 -19.43 1.34
CA LEU A 201 -9.59 -18.71 0.10
C LEU A 201 -8.65 -19.56 -0.77
N GLU A 202 -8.48 -19.11 -2.02
CA GLU A 202 -7.97 -19.82 -3.21
C GLU A 202 -6.59 -20.52 -3.05
N CYS A 203 -6.37 -21.56 -3.87
CA CYS A 203 -5.08 -22.25 -4.01
C CYS A 203 -4.11 -21.38 -4.83
N LEU A 204 -2.86 -21.24 -4.39
CA LEU A 204 -1.80 -20.52 -5.10
C LEU A 204 -0.73 -21.53 -5.52
N ASP A 205 -0.81 -21.96 -6.77
CA ASP A 205 0.12 -22.88 -7.44
C ASP A 205 1.27 -22.15 -8.16
N GLU A 206 1.16 -20.84 -8.38
CA GLU A 206 2.12 -20.02 -9.13
C GLU A 206 2.98 -19.10 -8.23
N ILE A 207 3.67 -19.67 -7.25
CA ILE A 207 4.46 -18.91 -6.26
C ILE A 207 5.61 -18.16 -6.94
N GLU A 208 6.20 -18.74 -7.97
CA GLU A 208 7.20 -18.13 -8.84
C GLU A 208 6.69 -16.82 -9.46
N GLU A 209 5.46 -16.81 -9.94
CA GLU A 209 4.83 -15.61 -10.53
C GLU A 209 4.53 -14.58 -9.45
N LEU A 210 4.08 -15.02 -8.26
CA LEU A 210 3.86 -14.13 -7.14
C LEU A 210 5.16 -13.42 -6.72
N VAL A 211 6.30 -14.12 -6.66
CA VAL A 211 7.60 -13.51 -6.36
C VAL A 211 8.00 -12.49 -7.40
N LEU A 212 7.73 -12.77 -8.69
CA LEU A 212 7.98 -11.81 -9.76
C LEU A 212 7.08 -10.58 -9.62
N ILE A 213 5.77 -10.76 -9.44
CA ILE A 213 4.81 -9.66 -9.22
C ILE A 213 5.26 -8.81 -8.03
N CYS A 214 5.55 -9.44 -6.89
CA CYS A 214 5.95 -8.75 -5.66
C CYS A 214 7.24 -7.94 -5.78
N SER A 215 8.13 -8.29 -6.73
CA SER A 215 9.35 -7.51 -6.99
C SER A 215 9.09 -6.22 -7.78
N HIS A 216 7.92 -6.09 -8.41
CA HIS A 216 7.54 -4.95 -9.26
C HIS A 216 6.62 -3.96 -8.56
N TYR A 217 6.18 -4.26 -7.35
CA TYR A 217 5.42 -3.34 -6.51
C TYR A 217 6.27 -2.93 -5.32
N VAL A 218 6.20 -1.65 -4.99
CA VAL A 218 6.91 -1.08 -3.84
C VAL A 218 5.92 -0.46 -2.87
N LEU A 219 6.25 -0.56 -1.58
CA LEU A 219 5.62 0.18 -0.50
C LEU A 219 6.67 1.10 0.11
N GLY A 220 6.32 2.36 0.32
CA GLY A 220 7.26 3.34 0.86
C GLY A 220 6.60 4.30 1.83
N VAL A 221 7.41 4.76 2.79
CA VAL A 221 7.05 5.81 3.74
C VAL A 221 8.12 6.91 3.64
N ALA A 222 7.66 8.15 3.56
CA ALA A 222 8.49 9.33 3.62
C ALA A 222 7.96 10.28 4.71
N ALA A 223 8.86 10.86 5.48
CA ALA A 223 8.55 11.85 6.52
C ALA A 223 9.40 13.11 6.35
N ALA A 224 8.76 14.25 6.53
CA ALA A 224 9.36 15.58 6.57
C ALA A 224 8.89 16.28 7.85
N ASN A 225 9.68 17.20 8.40
CA ASN A 225 9.38 17.95 9.62
C ASN A 225 9.10 17.05 10.84
N GLY A 226 10.16 16.72 11.60
CA GLY A 226 10.02 15.92 12.81
C GLY A 226 10.03 14.41 12.55
N ALA A 227 10.78 13.97 11.53
CA ALA A 227 10.92 12.56 11.17
C ALA A 227 11.30 11.64 12.35
N ASN A 228 12.02 12.17 13.34
CA ASN A 228 12.37 11.45 14.58
C ASN A 228 11.14 10.99 15.38
N VAL A 229 10.06 11.77 15.38
CA VAL A 229 8.81 11.41 16.08
C VAL A 229 8.14 10.22 15.38
N LEU A 230 8.30 10.11 14.07
CA LEU A 230 7.72 9.05 13.23
C LEU A 230 8.61 7.81 13.13
N GLU A 231 9.71 7.74 13.89
CA GLU A 231 10.61 6.57 13.91
C GLU A 231 9.88 5.23 14.17
N PRO A 232 8.83 5.14 15.03
CA PRO A 232 8.08 3.89 15.20
C PRO A 232 7.48 3.36 13.88
N ILE A 233 7.11 4.25 12.96
CA ILE A 233 6.62 3.85 11.63
C ILE A 233 7.77 3.26 10.83
N PHE A 234 8.93 3.93 10.77
CA PHE A 234 10.10 3.43 10.03
C PHE A 234 10.59 2.09 10.56
N GLN A 235 10.51 1.87 11.88
CA GLN A 235 10.84 0.59 12.51
C GLN A 235 9.98 -0.58 12.04
N LEU A 236 8.74 -0.34 11.57
CA LEU A 236 7.93 -1.40 10.95
C LEU A 236 8.57 -1.96 9.67
N PHE A 237 9.33 -1.11 8.97
CA PHE A 237 9.97 -1.43 7.69
C PHE A 237 11.44 -1.81 7.84
N GLU A 238 12.06 -1.51 8.99
CA GLU A 238 13.47 -1.75 9.28
C GLU A 238 13.66 -2.94 10.22
N ARG A 239 13.65 -4.17 9.71
CA ARG A 239 14.21 -5.33 10.45
C ARG A 239 15.68 -5.53 10.10
N LYS A 240 16.51 -5.64 11.14
CA LYS A 240 17.98 -5.74 11.04
C LYS A 240 18.51 -7.17 10.87
N ASP A 241 17.63 -8.17 10.95
CA ASP A 241 18.04 -9.56 11.19
C ASP A 241 18.20 -10.39 9.91
N ILE A 242 17.79 -9.86 8.75
CA ILE A 242 17.84 -10.55 7.46
C ILE A 242 18.35 -9.55 6.40
N PRO A 243 19.41 -9.85 5.64
CA PRO A 243 19.88 -8.99 4.56
C PRO A 243 18.78 -8.78 3.52
N VAL A 244 18.57 -7.52 3.12
CA VAL A 244 17.74 -7.19 1.96
C VAL A 244 18.56 -7.45 0.70
N GLU A 245 18.35 -8.60 0.06
CA GLU A 245 18.94 -8.91 -1.24
C GLU A 245 17.95 -8.55 -2.35
N ASN A 246 18.34 -7.61 -3.21
CA ASN A 246 17.58 -7.26 -4.40
C ASN A 246 18.03 -8.15 -5.56
N TYR A 247 17.10 -8.90 -6.14
CA TYR A 247 17.37 -9.73 -7.31
C TYR A 247 16.78 -9.10 -8.56
N THR A 248 17.53 -9.15 -9.67
CA THR A 248 16.97 -8.85 -10.99
C THR A 248 16.01 -9.97 -11.42
N THR A 249 15.06 -9.69 -12.31
CA THR A 249 14.18 -10.73 -12.86
C THR A 249 14.93 -11.88 -13.54
N SER A 250 16.10 -11.61 -14.14
CA SER A 250 16.94 -12.68 -14.68
C SER A 250 17.49 -13.60 -13.58
N GLN A 251 18.00 -13.01 -12.48
CA GLN A 251 18.47 -13.77 -11.32
C GLN A 251 17.34 -14.53 -10.65
N MET A 252 16.17 -13.91 -10.48
CA MET A 252 14.99 -14.57 -9.92
C MET A 252 14.57 -15.76 -10.78
N ARG A 253 14.51 -15.61 -12.10
CA ARG A 253 14.18 -16.72 -13.02
C ARG A 253 15.21 -17.84 -12.98
N GLU A 254 16.49 -17.50 -12.88
CA GLU A 254 17.56 -18.50 -12.76
C GLU A 254 17.47 -19.25 -11.42
N MET A 255 17.22 -18.55 -10.31
CA MET A 255 17.01 -19.14 -8.99
C MET A 255 15.76 -20.01 -8.95
N ILE A 256 14.67 -19.58 -9.59
CA ILE A 256 13.45 -20.37 -9.78
C ILE A 256 13.78 -21.66 -10.54
N ALA A 257 14.46 -21.56 -11.68
CA ALA A 257 14.85 -22.73 -12.49
C ALA A 257 15.77 -23.71 -11.74
N LYS A 258 16.53 -23.21 -10.76
CA LYS A 258 17.39 -24.01 -9.87
C LYS A 258 16.69 -24.53 -8.60
N GLY A 259 15.39 -24.25 -8.40
CA GLY A 259 14.64 -24.64 -7.19
C GLY A 259 15.04 -23.87 -5.93
N GLN A 260 15.63 -22.68 -6.07
CA GLN A 260 16.16 -21.85 -4.98
C GLN A 260 15.16 -20.77 -4.50
N LEU A 261 13.86 -21.00 -4.69
CA LEU A 261 12.79 -20.08 -4.27
C LEU A 261 12.86 -19.73 -2.77
N HIS A 262 13.33 -20.69 -1.96
CA HIS A 262 13.51 -20.56 -0.51
C HIS A 262 14.44 -19.41 -0.08
N VAL A 263 15.27 -18.91 -1.01
CA VAL A 263 16.19 -17.78 -0.79
C VAL A 263 15.45 -16.44 -0.90
N MET A 264 14.42 -16.35 -1.75
CA MET A 264 13.65 -15.11 -1.99
C MET A 264 12.41 -15.01 -1.10
N GLN A 265 11.81 -16.14 -0.77
CA GLN A 265 10.76 -16.27 0.23
C GLN A 265 11.02 -17.53 1.04
N PRO A 266 10.74 -17.58 2.36
CA PRO A 266 10.96 -18.78 3.16
C PRO A 266 10.27 -19.99 2.50
N PRO A 267 10.88 -21.19 2.53
CA PRO A 267 10.39 -22.37 1.83
C PRO A 267 8.93 -22.66 2.19
N LEU A 268 8.21 -23.34 1.29
CA LEU A 268 6.93 -23.95 1.62
C LEU A 268 7.08 -24.71 2.94
N LEU A 269 6.21 -24.42 3.91
CA LEU A 269 6.16 -25.21 5.13
C LEU A 269 5.85 -26.64 4.70
N LYS A 270 6.83 -27.55 4.85
CA LYS A 270 6.56 -28.97 4.69
C LYS A 270 5.46 -29.30 5.71
N MET A 271 4.34 -29.85 5.24
CA MET A 271 3.35 -30.41 6.15
C MET A 271 4.07 -31.39 7.06
N ASP A 272 3.93 -31.21 8.37
CA ASP A 272 4.19 -32.31 9.28
C ASP A 272 3.09 -33.35 9.00
N PRO A 273 3.40 -34.55 8.48
CA PRO A 273 2.40 -35.58 8.23
C PRO A 273 1.67 -36.01 9.51
N THR A 274 2.17 -35.61 10.67
CA THR A 274 1.68 -35.99 12.00
C THR A 274 0.91 -34.90 12.74
N ALA A 275 0.69 -33.72 12.13
CA ALA A 275 -0.10 -32.66 12.74
C ALA A 275 -1.58 -33.06 12.87
N THR A 276 -1.96 -33.58 14.03
CA THR A 276 -3.35 -33.93 14.36
C THR A 276 -4.19 -32.66 14.49
N ILE A 277 -5.33 -32.63 13.79
CA ILE A 277 -6.32 -31.56 13.89
C ILE A 277 -6.88 -31.57 15.31
N VAL A 278 -6.56 -30.54 16.10
CA VAL A 278 -7.30 -30.24 17.32
C VAL A 278 -8.58 -29.54 16.88
N ASN A 279 -9.70 -30.25 16.92
CA ASN A 279 -11.01 -29.63 16.75
C ASN A 279 -11.25 -28.73 17.97
N GLU A 280 -11.33 -27.41 17.75
CA GLU A 280 -11.93 -26.53 18.75
C GLU A 280 -13.45 -26.80 18.78
N PRO A 281 -14.06 -26.91 19.97
CA PRO A 281 -15.49 -27.16 20.10
C PRO A 281 -16.31 -25.95 19.66
N GLU A 282 -17.46 -26.24 19.03
CA GLU A 282 -18.44 -25.32 18.42
C GLU A 282 -18.92 -24.18 19.34
#